data_AF-A0A2L0ERP7-F1
#
_entry.id   AF-A0A2L0ERP7-F1
#
_cell.length_a   1.000
_cell.length_b   1.000
_cell.length_c   1.000
_cell.angle_alpha   90.00
_cell.angle_beta   90.00
_cell.angle_gamma   90.00
#
_symmetry.space_group_name_H-M   'P 1'
#
loop_
_entity.id
_entity.type
_entity.pdbx_description
1 polymer ?
#
loop_
_entity_poly.entity_id
_entity_poly.type
_entity_poly.pdbx_seq_one_letter_code
_entity_poly.pdbx_strand_id
1 'polypeptide(L)'
;MTWSTSLRGRHALVALAVTTGAALLISCAGTLDDIDKYRDGDSSDGSGGSPPGGGSGAGTPAATTGGSPTATTGGDAATTGGDAATTGGDPATTTASASSGGVEDMCPPSIPAFLTEACAQGGCHDMGGAKAGLVMTAGWETMVVNRGTTSCNGAQLLVPGNPDASAIYTKMLPTPPPQCGIRMPAGQMPISDPDIMCVRDWIMSL
;
A
#
# COMPACT_ATOMS: atom_id res chain seq x y z
N MET A 1 53.04 4.88 -17.16
CA MET A 1 52.21 4.18 -18.16
C MET A 1 50.83 4.79 -18.10
N THR A 2 50.56 5.72 -19.03
CA THR A 2 49.36 6.57 -19.09
C THR A 2 48.40 5.97 -20.12
N TRP A 3 47.18 5.64 -19.69
CA TRP A 3 46.13 5.15 -20.59
C TRP A 3 45.11 6.27 -20.82
N SER A 4 45.11 6.82 -22.02
CA SER A 4 44.11 7.76 -22.52
C SER A 4 43.38 7.10 -23.68
N THR A 5 42.15 6.68 -23.48
CA THR A 5 41.29 6.12 -24.54
C THR A 5 39.97 6.89 -24.66
N SER A 6 39.99 7.84 -25.59
CA SER A 6 38.99 8.08 -26.65
C SER A 6 37.48 8.09 -26.28
N LEU A 7 36.96 9.27 -25.90
CA LEU A 7 35.56 9.65 -26.08
C LEU A 7 35.38 10.34 -27.44
N ARG A 8 35.09 9.60 -28.52
CA ARG A 8 34.50 10.17 -29.76
C ARG A 8 33.66 9.14 -30.49
N GLY A 9 32.39 9.48 -30.70
CA GLY A 9 31.62 9.00 -31.85
C GLY A 9 30.41 8.14 -31.49
N ARG A 10 29.25 8.80 -31.34
CA ARG A 10 27.93 8.43 -31.92
C ARG A 10 26.88 9.46 -31.49
N HIS A 11 26.95 10.65 -32.08
CA HIS A 11 25.81 11.55 -32.21
C HIS A 11 25.40 11.57 -33.69
N ALA A 12 24.28 10.92 -33.99
CA ALA A 12 23.51 10.93 -35.25
C ALA A 12 22.48 9.79 -35.10
N LEU A 13 21.17 9.91 -35.32
CA LEU A 13 20.33 10.87 -36.01
C LEU A 13 18.85 10.50 -35.71
N VAL A 14 17.95 11.49 -35.74
CA VAL A 14 16.56 11.42 -36.28
C VAL A 14 15.55 10.59 -35.46
N ALA A 15 14.62 11.20 -34.72
CA ALA A 15 13.41 11.96 -35.13
C ALA A 15 12.25 11.09 -35.65
N LEU A 16 11.04 11.46 -35.20
CA LEU A 16 9.68 11.00 -35.57
C LEU A 16 9.14 9.71 -34.93
N ALA A 17 8.40 9.90 -33.82
CA ALA A 17 7.10 9.24 -33.58
C ALA A 17 6.28 10.07 -32.57
N VAL A 18 5.83 11.25 -32.98
CA VAL A 18 4.74 11.99 -32.32
C VAL A 18 3.49 11.73 -33.16
N THR A 19 2.65 10.78 -32.76
CA THR A 19 1.20 10.70 -33.07
C THR A 19 0.59 9.41 -32.51
N THR A 20 0.25 9.39 -31.23
CA THR A 20 -0.86 8.59 -30.63
C THR A 20 -1.04 8.99 -29.15
N GLY A 21 -1.15 10.30 -28.90
CA GLY A 21 -1.57 10.83 -27.61
C GLY A 21 -3.02 11.26 -27.69
N ALA A 22 -3.94 10.41 -27.21
CA ALA A 22 -5.27 10.79 -26.67
C ALA A 22 -6.15 9.53 -26.49
N ALA A 23 -5.92 8.69 -25.46
CA ALA A 23 -6.93 7.69 -25.06
C ALA A 23 -6.77 7.03 -23.67
N LEU A 24 -5.99 7.58 -22.71
CA LEU A 24 -5.76 6.90 -21.41
C LEU A 24 -5.82 7.83 -20.19
N LEU A 25 -6.74 8.80 -20.19
CA LEU A 25 -7.01 9.66 -19.02
C LEU A 25 -8.18 9.18 -18.14
N ILE A 26 -8.65 7.93 -18.29
CA ILE A 26 -9.81 7.40 -17.56
C ILE A 26 -9.42 6.18 -16.71
N SER A 27 -8.49 6.34 -15.75
CA SER A 27 -8.18 5.21 -14.85
C SER A 27 -7.90 5.55 -13.38
N CYS A 28 -8.11 6.80 -12.95
CA CYS A 28 -8.12 7.16 -11.51
C CYS A 28 -9.50 7.65 -11.01
N ALA A 29 -10.56 7.49 -11.81
CA ALA A 29 -11.92 7.65 -11.32
C ALA A 29 -12.33 6.34 -10.64
N GLY A 30 -12.09 6.25 -9.32
CA GLY A 30 -12.98 5.46 -8.49
C GLY A 30 -14.41 5.94 -8.78
N THR A 31 -15.24 5.05 -9.32
CA THR A 31 -16.71 5.14 -9.41
C THR A 31 -17.26 6.57 -9.43
N LEU A 32 -17.31 7.17 -10.62
CA LEU A 32 -17.98 8.45 -10.89
C LEU A 32 -19.52 8.24 -10.93
N ASP A 33 -20.08 7.51 -9.95
CA ASP A 33 -21.54 7.31 -9.83
C ASP A 33 -22.28 8.56 -9.30
N ASP A 34 -21.57 9.68 -9.10
CA ASP A 34 -22.14 10.96 -8.65
C ASP A 34 -21.57 12.13 -9.48
N ILE A 35 -21.61 12.07 -10.82
CA ILE A 35 -21.27 13.24 -11.65
C ILE A 35 -22.30 14.38 -11.48
N ASP A 36 -23.55 14.04 -11.18
CA ASP A 36 -24.64 15.00 -10.97
C ASP A 36 -24.47 15.83 -9.68
N LYS A 37 -23.69 15.35 -8.71
CA LYS A 37 -23.42 16.10 -7.47
C LYS A 37 -22.51 17.32 -7.68
N TYR A 38 -21.79 17.40 -8.80
CA TYR A 38 -20.79 18.45 -9.04
C TYR A 38 -21.10 19.34 -10.25
N ARG A 39 -22.26 19.18 -10.90
CA ARG A 39 -22.62 19.95 -12.11
C ARG A 39 -23.40 21.23 -11.86
N ASP A 40 -23.90 21.44 -10.65
CA ASP A 40 -24.67 22.63 -10.30
C ASP A 40 -23.85 23.56 -9.40
N GLY A 41 -22.96 24.30 -10.05
CA GLY A 41 -22.27 25.44 -9.47
C GLY A 41 -22.40 26.62 -10.43
N ASP A 42 -23.58 27.24 -10.50
CA ASP A 42 -23.69 28.63 -10.93
C ASP A 42 -24.77 29.38 -10.13
N SER A 43 -24.27 30.36 -9.37
CA SER A 43 -24.87 31.64 -9.00
C SER A 43 -26.15 31.72 -8.17
N SER A 44 -25.92 32.21 -6.94
CA SER A 44 -26.47 33.48 -6.43
C SER A 44 -27.99 33.64 -6.40
N ASP A 45 -28.55 33.64 -5.18
CA ASP A 45 -29.38 34.75 -4.69
C ASP A 45 -29.59 34.64 -3.17
N GLY A 46 -29.42 35.77 -2.48
CA GLY A 46 -29.40 35.85 -1.03
C GLY A 46 -30.77 35.89 -0.35
N SER A 47 -30.71 35.89 0.99
CA SER A 47 -31.69 36.33 2.02
C SER A 47 -31.62 35.32 3.17
N GLY A 48 -31.00 35.62 4.31
CA GLY A 48 -31.57 36.51 5.32
C GLY A 48 -32.35 35.69 6.35
N GLY A 49 -31.77 35.41 7.52
CA GLY A 49 -32.47 34.72 8.62
C GLY A 49 -31.58 34.41 9.82
N SER A 50 -31.64 35.28 10.84
CA SER A 50 -31.04 35.13 12.17
C SER A 50 -31.65 33.98 13.00
N PRO A 51 -30.99 33.52 14.09
CA PRO A 51 -31.35 32.30 14.83
C PRO A 51 -32.39 32.56 15.94
N PRO A 52 -33.04 31.50 16.47
CA PRO A 52 -32.77 31.19 17.88
C PRO A 52 -32.85 29.68 18.21
N GLY A 53 -32.27 29.28 19.34
CA GLY A 53 -32.65 28.00 19.97
C GLY A 53 -31.57 27.36 20.84
N GLY A 54 -31.32 27.94 22.01
CA GLY A 54 -30.62 27.26 23.08
C GLY A 54 -31.42 26.06 23.59
N GLY A 55 -30.73 24.94 23.81
CA GLY A 55 -31.27 23.74 24.43
C GLY A 55 -30.23 23.15 25.36
N SER A 56 -30.15 23.70 26.57
CA SER A 56 -29.42 23.12 27.70
C SER A 56 -30.11 21.83 28.12
N GLY A 57 -29.47 20.68 27.89
CA GLY A 57 -29.88 19.39 28.41
C GLY A 57 -28.84 18.83 29.35
N ALA A 58 -28.95 19.16 30.64
CA ALA A 58 -28.26 18.46 31.70
C ALA A 58 -28.94 17.10 31.93
N GLY A 59 -28.20 16.00 31.77
CA GLY A 59 -28.64 14.64 32.03
C GLY A 59 -27.52 13.87 32.73
N THR A 60 -27.83 13.51 33.97
CA THR A 60 -27.10 12.84 35.05
C THR A 60 -26.25 11.60 34.67
N PRO A 61 -25.17 11.29 35.42
CA PRO A 61 -24.36 10.09 35.23
C PRO A 61 -25.07 8.85 35.80
N ALA A 62 -25.17 7.79 35.00
CA ALA A 62 -25.51 6.45 35.49
C ALA A 62 -24.24 5.61 35.60
N ALA A 63 -23.86 5.34 36.84
CA ALA A 63 -22.89 4.32 37.21
C ALA A 63 -23.46 2.93 36.88
N THR A 64 -22.67 2.09 36.23
CA THR A 64 -22.88 0.64 36.24
C THR A 64 -21.56 -0.05 36.55
N THR A 65 -21.40 -0.34 37.83
CA THR A 65 -20.90 -1.56 38.46
C THR A 65 -20.11 -2.55 37.60
N GLY A 66 -18.91 -2.85 38.09
CA GLY A 66 -18.00 -3.83 37.52
C GLY A 66 -18.51 -5.27 37.49
N GLY A 67 -17.93 -6.03 36.56
CA GLY A 67 -17.95 -7.48 36.50
C GLY A 67 -16.52 -7.99 36.38
N SER A 68 -16.11 -8.79 37.35
CA SER A 68 -14.82 -9.47 37.44
C SER A 68 -14.48 -10.36 36.23
N PRO A 69 -13.18 -10.62 36.00
CA PRO A 69 -12.71 -11.59 35.01
C PRO A 69 -12.98 -13.03 35.46
N THR A 70 -13.68 -13.82 34.64
CA THR A 70 -13.74 -15.27 34.79
C THR A 70 -12.55 -15.88 34.08
N ALA A 71 -11.56 -16.29 34.87
CA ALA A 71 -10.49 -17.19 34.44
C ALA A 71 -11.12 -18.54 34.05
N THR A 72 -10.90 -18.99 32.81
CA THR A 72 -11.17 -20.37 32.43
C THR A 72 -9.85 -21.12 32.38
N THR A 73 -9.61 -21.83 33.48
CA THR A 73 -8.59 -22.86 33.66
C THR A 73 -9.03 -24.13 32.95
N GLY A 74 -8.09 -24.84 32.33
CA GLY A 74 -8.10 -26.30 32.24
C GLY A 74 -8.25 -26.88 30.84
N GLY A 75 -7.24 -27.64 30.42
CA GLY A 75 -7.32 -28.45 29.21
C GLY A 75 -6.00 -29.12 28.83
N ASP A 76 -5.31 -29.75 29.78
CA ASP A 76 -4.26 -30.72 29.48
C ASP A 76 -4.87 -31.90 28.71
N ALA A 77 -4.37 -32.16 27.50
CA ALA A 77 -4.58 -33.43 26.81
C ALA A 77 -3.24 -33.91 26.26
N ALA A 78 -2.60 -34.75 27.07
CA ALA A 78 -1.54 -35.65 26.66
C ALA A 78 -2.11 -36.76 25.76
N THR A 79 -1.49 -36.98 24.60
CA THR A 79 -1.42 -38.28 23.92
C THR A 79 -0.08 -38.33 23.15
N THR A 80 0.94 -38.93 23.74
CA THR A 80 1.37 -40.34 23.57
C THR A 80 2.01 -40.63 22.21
N GLY A 81 3.35 -40.70 22.27
CA GLY A 81 4.25 -41.69 21.67
C GLY A 81 3.82 -42.50 20.43
N GLY A 82 4.71 -42.49 19.45
CA GLY A 82 4.71 -43.41 18.32
C GLY A 82 6.05 -43.41 17.60
N ASP A 83 7.10 -43.89 18.26
CA ASP A 83 8.33 -44.32 17.61
C ASP A 83 8.02 -45.55 16.75
N ALA A 84 8.19 -45.46 15.43
CA ALA A 84 8.27 -46.61 14.55
C ALA A 84 9.44 -46.43 13.58
N ALA A 85 10.43 -47.29 13.79
CA ALA A 85 11.69 -47.35 13.11
C ALA A 85 11.59 -47.92 11.68
N THR A 86 12.52 -47.43 10.84
CA THR A 86 13.24 -48.12 9.76
C THR A 86 12.48 -48.71 8.57
N THR A 87 12.84 -48.26 7.36
CA THR A 87 13.49 -49.02 6.26
C THR A 87 13.60 -48.03 5.08
N GLY A 88 14.79 -47.54 4.71
CA GLY A 88 15.75 -48.30 3.91
C GLY A 88 15.46 -48.06 2.42
N GLY A 89 16.15 -47.09 1.83
CA GLY A 89 16.09 -46.80 0.41
C GLY A 89 16.75 -45.46 0.14
N ASP A 90 18.01 -45.48 -0.27
CA ASP A 90 18.77 -44.29 -0.68
C ASP A 90 18.06 -43.62 -1.86
N PRO A 91 17.41 -42.45 -1.71
CA PRO A 91 17.05 -41.68 -2.86
C PRO A 91 18.34 -41.07 -3.39
N ALA A 92 18.66 -41.41 -4.63
CA ALA A 92 19.72 -40.81 -5.41
C ALA A 92 19.83 -39.32 -5.05
N THR A 93 21.01 -38.93 -4.57
CA THR A 93 21.39 -37.56 -4.30
C THR A 93 21.40 -36.81 -5.63
N THR A 94 20.21 -36.51 -6.15
CA THR A 94 20.00 -35.38 -7.05
C THR A 94 20.29 -34.17 -6.19
N THR A 95 21.57 -33.83 -6.15
CA THR A 95 22.04 -32.49 -5.85
C THR A 95 21.49 -31.63 -6.96
N ALA A 96 20.18 -31.39 -6.93
CA ALA A 96 19.63 -30.16 -7.42
C ALA A 96 20.34 -29.12 -6.56
N SER A 97 21.46 -28.60 -7.08
CA SER A 97 21.72 -27.18 -6.96
C SER A 97 20.45 -26.52 -7.45
N ALA A 98 19.47 -26.40 -6.53
CA ALA A 98 18.53 -25.32 -6.52
C ALA A 98 19.44 -24.13 -6.65
N SER A 99 19.53 -23.62 -7.87
CA SER A 99 20.18 -22.36 -8.13
C SER A 99 19.46 -21.43 -7.17
N SER A 100 20.13 -21.08 -6.10
CA SER A 100 19.86 -19.88 -5.31
C SER A 100 20.16 -18.70 -6.23
N GLY A 101 19.53 -18.66 -7.41
CA GLY A 101 19.16 -17.43 -8.07
C GLY A 101 18.24 -16.78 -7.06
N GLY A 102 18.88 -15.99 -6.22
CA GLY A 102 18.32 -15.54 -4.97
C GLY A 102 17.02 -14.83 -5.26
N VAL A 103 16.10 -14.92 -4.32
CA VAL A 103 14.93 -14.02 -4.23
C VAL A 103 15.31 -12.54 -4.39
N GLU A 104 16.59 -12.19 -4.22
CA GLU A 104 17.16 -10.87 -4.47
C GLU A 104 17.04 -10.42 -5.95
N ASP A 105 17.08 -11.33 -6.93
CA ASP A 105 16.90 -10.97 -8.35
C ASP A 105 15.42 -10.82 -8.75
N MET A 106 14.48 -11.17 -7.87
CA MET A 106 13.04 -11.06 -8.12
C MET A 106 12.48 -9.70 -7.72
N CYS A 107 13.21 -8.93 -6.90
CA CYS A 107 12.73 -7.65 -6.41
C CYS A 107 13.06 -6.52 -7.38
N PRO A 108 12.17 -5.51 -7.50
CA PRO A 108 12.51 -4.27 -8.17
C PRO A 108 13.78 -3.66 -7.57
N PRO A 109 14.69 -3.11 -8.38
CA PRO A 109 15.99 -2.61 -7.91
C PRO A 109 15.87 -1.43 -6.92
N SER A 110 14.71 -0.77 -6.90
CA SER A 110 14.37 0.25 -5.92
C SER A 110 12.87 0.18 -5.61
N ILE A 111 12.54 -0.27 -4.40
CA ILE A 111 11.15 -0.32 -3.94
C ILE A 111 10.50 1.07 -3.85
N PRO A 112 11.17 2.13 -3.38
CA PRO A 112 10.58 3.47 -3.43
C PRO A 112 10.22 3.93 -4.85
N ALA A 113 11.10 3.66 -5.83
CA ALA A 113 10.85 4.01 -7.23
C ALA A 113 9.71 3.17 -7.83
N PHE A 114 9.70 1.87 -7.56
CA PHE A 114 8.63 0.95 -7.94
C PHE A 114 7.27 1.42 -7.40
N LEU A 115 7.20 1.80 -6.12
CA LEU A 115 5.98 2.31 -5.51
C LEU A 115 5.56 3.67 -6.08
N THR A 116 6.50 4.57 -6.38
CA THR A 116 6.20 5.80 -7.10
C THR A 116 5.59 5.50 -8.47
N GLU A 117 6.17 4.57 -9.23
CA GLU A 117 5.63 4.16 -10.52
C GLU A 117 4.24 3.55 -10.37
N ALA A 118 4.04 2.59 -9.47
CA ALA A 118 2.75 1.93 -9.30
C ALA A 118 1.64 2.86 -8.79
N CYS A 119 1.96 3.84 -7.93
CA CYS A 119 0.95 4.60 -7.18
C CYS A 119 0.80 6.07 -7.63
N ALA A 120 1.85 6.69 -8.18
CA ALA A 120 1.77 8.07 -8.67
C ALA A 120 1.20 8.15 -10.09
N GLN A 121 0.95 7.03 -10.76
CA GLN A 121 0.36 7.04 -12.09
C GLN A 121 -1.12 7.44 -12.08
N GLY A 122 -1.57 8.02 -13.20
CA GLY A 122 -2.98 8.34 -13.46
C GLY A 122 -3.57 9.51 -12.67
N GLY A 123 -2.78 10.29 -11.93
CA GLY A 123 -3.30 11.38 -11.09
C GLY A 123 -3.83 10.91 -9.72
N CYS A 124 -3.37 9.75 -9.24
CA CYS A 124 -3.82 9.19 -7.97
C CYS A 124 -2.96 9.65 -6.78
N HIS A 125 -1.63 9.57 -6.87
CA HIS A 125 -0.71 10.04 -5.83
C HIS A 125 0.47 10.85 -6.42
N ASP A 126 0.23 11.63 -7.46
CA ASP A 126 1.21 12.55 -8.03
C ASP A 126 0.94 14.01 -7.60
N MET A 127 1.68 14.95 -8.19
CA MET A 127 1.46 16.38 -7.98
C MET A 127 0.09 16.86 -8.51
N GLY A 128 -0.50 16.18 -9.50
CA GLY A 128 -1.79 16.50 -10.09
C GLY A 128 -2.98 15.92 -9.31
N GLY A 129 -2.74 14.90 -8.48
CA GLY A 129 -3.72 14.32 -7.58
C GLY A 129 -3.06 13.67 -6.37
N ALA A 130 -3.27 14.32 -5.21
CA ALA A 130 -2.80 13.85 -3.91
C ALA A 130 -3.94 13.16 -3.15
N LYS A 131 -4.36 11.96 -3.61
CA LYS A 131 -5.46 11.24 -2.92
C LYS A 131 -5.06 11.00 -1.46
N ALA A 132 -6.00 11.28 -0.56
CA ALA A 132 -5.78 11.27 0.89
C ALA A 132 -4.58 12.12 1.38
N GLY A 133 -4.19 13.17 0.65
CA GLY A 133 -3.10 14.08 1.03
C GLY A 133 -1.70 13.45 0.94
N LEU A 134 -1.55 12.40 0.13
CA LEU A 134 -0.30 11.71 -0.14
C LEU A 134 0.16 11.98 -1.58
N VAL A 135 1.41 12.41 -1.74
CA VAL A 135 2.12 12.57 -3.00
C VAL A 135 3.36 11.69 -2.96
N MET A 136 3.53 10.82 -3.95
CA MET A 136 4.59 9.83 -4.07
C MET A 136 5.62 10.23 -5.13
N THR A 137 6.20 11.42 -4.99
CA THR A 137 7.36 11.86 -5.79
C THR A 137 8.67 11.33 -5.19
N ALA A 138 9.80 11.44 -5.91
CA ALA A 138 11.10 11.06 -5.36
C ALA A 138 11.33 11.62 -3.94
N GLY A 139 11.75 10.76 -3.00
CA GLY A 139 11.95 11.12 -1.59
C GLY A 139 10.71 11.03 -0.70
N TRP A 140 9.57 10.58 -1.23
CA TRP A 140 8.30 10.48 -0.49
C TRP A 140 8.40 9.64 0.78
N GLU A 141 9.28 8.64 0.79
CA GLU A 141 9.50 7.73 1.91
C GLU A 141 9.76 8.50 3.20
N THR A 142 10.56 9.56 3.16
CA THR A 142 10.86 10.40 4.34
C THR A 142 9.64 11.18 4.86
N MET A 143 8.67 11.49 3.99
CA MET A 143 7.48 12.26 4.33
C MET A 143 6.35 11.41 4.92
N VAL A 144 6.43 10.09 4.80
CA VAL A 144 5.38 9.17 5.24
C VAL A 144 5.75 8.33 6.46
N VAL A 145 7.04 8.27 6.81
CA VAL A 145 7.51 7.54 7.99
C VAL A 145 6.76 8.06 9.21
N ASN A 146 6.11 7.14 9.91
CA ASN A 146 5.32 7.37 11.12
C ASN A 146 4.17 8.39 10.97
N ARG A 147 3.82 8.79 9.74
CA ARG A 147 2.72 9.71 9.46
C ARG A 147 1.39 8.96 9.47
N GLY A 148 0.46 9.39 10.32
CA GLY A 148 -0.89 8.81 10.34
C GLY A 148 -1.67 9.04 9.04
N THR A 149 -2.58 8.12 8.71
CA THR A 149 -3.53 8.26 7.60
C THR A 149 -4.96 8.05 8.07
N THR A 150 -5.89 8.84 7.52
CA THR A 150 -7.33 8.63 7.72
C THR A 150 -7.85 7.44 6.94
N SER A 151 -7.11 6.97 5.93
CA SER A 151 -7.58 5.97 4.97
C SER A 151 -7.39 4.51 5.40
N CYS A 152 -7.00 4.28 6.67
CA CYS A 152 -6.80 2.97 7.30
C CYS A 152 -6.99 3.05 8.82
N ASN A 153 -8.08 3.68 9.29
CA ASN A 153 -8.39 3.82 10.73
C ASN A 153 -7.25 4.41 11.58
N GLY A 154 -6.56 5.44 11.09
CA GLY A 154 -5.49 6.10 11.82
C GLY A 154 -4.14 5.37 11.82
N ALA A 155 -4.01 4.25 11.07
CA ALA A 155 -2.72 3.57 10.90
C ALA A 155 -1.64 4.52 10.36
N GLN A 156 -0.38 4.18 10.61
CA GLN A 156 0.75 4.91 10.06
C GLN A 156 0.97 4.49 8.60
N LEU A 157 1.29 5.44 7.72
CA LEU A 157 1.52 5.18 6.30
C LEU A 157 2.69 4.21 6.09
N LEU A 158 3.78 4.44 6.82
CA LEU A 158 4.99 3.62 6.80
C LEU A 158 5.57 3.52 8.22
N VAL A 159 5.80 2.30 8.70
CA VAL A 159 6.41 1.98 9.99
C VAL A 159 7.67 1.17 9.73
N PRO A 160 8.86 1.77 9.87
CA PRO A 160 10.13 1.05 9.72
C PRO A 160 10.19 -0.19 10.60
N GLY A 161 10.63 -1.31 10.04
CA GLY A 161 10.69 -2.61 10.71
C GLY A 161 9.34 -3.29 10.94
N ASN A 162 8.21 -2.71 10.51
CA ASN A 162 6.89 -3.30 10.74
C ASN A 162 5.92 -3.10 9.54
N PRO A 163 5.94 -4.01 8.55
CA PRO A 163 5.06 -3.96 7.40
C PRO A 163 3.59 -4.10 7.78
N ASP A 164 3.26 -4.93 8.77
CA ASP A 164 1.87 -5.16 9.17
C ASP A 164 1.23 -3.93 9.85
N ALA A 165 2.06 -3.05 10.43
CA ALA A 165 1.63 -1.74 10.94
C ALA A 165 1.62 -0.63 9.87
N SER A 166 2.10 -0.91 8.65
CA SER A 166 2.25 0.06 7.57
C SER A 166 1.05 0.03 6.62
N ALA A 167 0.30 1.14 6.55
CA ALA A 167 -0.87 1.23 5.68
C ALA A 167 -0.54 1.06 4.19
N ILE A 168 0.65 1.46 3.74
CA ILE A 168 1.11 1.22 2.36
C ILE A 168 1.16 -0.27 2.03
N TYR A 169 1.69 -1.10 2.93
CA TYR A 169 1.73 -2.55 2.74
C TYR A 169 0.32 -3.15 2.72
N THR A 170 -0.47 -2.83 3.75
CA THR A 170 -1.84 -3.31 3.92
C THR A 170 -2.72 -3.02 2.71
N LYS A 171 -2.55 -1.86 2.05
CA LYS A 171 -3.33 -1.48 0.87
C LYS A 171 -3.02 -2.26 -0.40
N MET A 172 -1.86 -2.91 -0.50
CA MET A 172 -1.51 -3.69 -1.69
C MET A 172 -2.00 -5.14 -1.62
N LEU A 173 -2.36 -5.62 -0.42
CA LEU A 173 -2.81 -6.99 -0.20
C LEU A 173 -4.03 -7.34 -1.08
N PRO A 174 -4.18 -8.62 -1.49
CA PRO A 174 -5.33 -9.06 -2.30
C PRO A 174 -6.69 -8.69 -1.69
N THR A 175 -6.80 -8.75 -0.36
CA THR A 175 -8.00 -8.42 0.41
C THR A 175 -7.63 -7.50 1.57
N PRO A 176 -7.46 -6.19 1.34
CA PRO A 176 -7.18 -5.25 2.43
C PRO A 176 -8.38 -5.21 3.40
N PRO A 177 -8.16 -4.92 4.68
CA PRO A 177 -9.25 -4.73 5.64
C PRO A 177 -10.26 -3.69 5.14
N PRO A 178 -11.58 -3.84 5.38
CA PRO A 178 -12.60 -2.93 4.85
C PRO A 178 -12.36 -1.45 5.20
N GLN A 179 -11.82 -1.18 6.40
CA GLN A 179 -11.48 0.17 6.85
C GLN A 179 -10.33 0.83 6.08
N CYS A 180 -9.56 0.05 5.30
CA CYS A 180 -8.52 0.53 4.41
C CYS A 180 -9.02 0.84 2.99
N GLY A 181 -10.28 0.51 2.69
CA GLY A 181 -10.87 0.69 1.36
C GLY A 181 -10.46 -0.40 0.38
N ILE A 182 -10.30 -0.03 -0.89
CA ILE A 182 -9.98 -0.96 -1.98
C ILE A 182 -8.47 -1.21 -2.11
N ARG A 183 -8.12 -2.34 -2.72
CA ARG A 183 -6.74 -2.70 -3.06
C ARG A 183 -6.12 -1.64 -3.97
N MET A 184 -4.89 -1.26 -3.67
CA MET A 184 -4.05 -0.36 -4.46
C MET A 184 -3.03 -1.16 -5.30
N PRO A 185 -2.67 -0.70 -6.51
CA PRO A 185 -3.18 0.51 -7.17
C PRO A 185 -4.61 0.34 -7.72
N ALA A 186 -5.49 1.29 -7.42
CA ALA A 186 -6.90 1.23 -7.80
C ALA A 186 -7.08 1.48 -9.31
N GLY A 187 -7.88 0.65 -9.98
CA GLY A 187 -8.15 0.78 -11.41
C GLY A 187 -6.96 0.46 -12.32
N GLN A 188 -5.86 -0.07 -11.75
CA GLN A 188 -4.65 -0.48 -12.45
C GLN A 188 -4.42 -1.98 -12.31
N MET A 189 -3.41 -2.50 -13.01
CA MET A 189 -2.96 -3.88 -12.81
C MET A 189 -2.52 -4.06 -11.35
N PRO A 190 -3.05 -5.07 -10.63
CA PRO A 190 -2.62 -5.33 -9.26
C PRO A 190 -1.13 -5.67 -9.19
N ILE A 191 -0.47 -5.21 -8.13
CA ILE A 191 0.91 -5.59 -7.85
C ILE A 191 0.98 -7.10 -7.62
N SER A 192 1.99 -7.76 -8.20
CA SER A 192 2.19 -9.20 -8.09
C SER A 192 2.52 -9.62 -6.65
N ASP A 193 2.18 -10.84 -6.25
CA ASP A 193 2.52 -11.34 -4.91
C ASP A 193 4.04 -11.33 -4.62
N PRO A 194 4.93 -11.69 -5.58
CA PRO A 194 6.37 -11.50 -5.41
C PRO A 194 6.79 -10.06 -5.13
N ASP A 195 6.24 -9.08 -5.86
CA ASP A 195 6.55 -7.66 -5.63
C ASP A 195 6.03 -7.18 -4.26
N ILE A 196 4.85 -7.65 -3.83
CA ILE A 196 4.31 -7.37 -2.49
C ILE A 196 5.27 -7.89 -1.40
N MET A 197 5.85 -9.08 -1.59
CA MET A 197 6.86 -9.62 -0.68
C MET A 197 8.11 -8.75 -0.66
N CYS A 198 8.57 -8.27 -1.81
CA CYS A 198 9.71 -7.35 -1.87
C CYS A 198 9.44 -6.03 -1.15
N VAL A 199 8.22 -5.49 -1.23
CA VAL A 199 7.83 -4.31 -0.44
C VAL A 199 7.82 -4.62 1.05
N ARG A 200 7.30 -5.79 1.45
CA ARG A 200 7.30 -6.23 2.86
C ARG A 200 8.73 -6.28 3.42
N ASP A 201 9.64 -6.91 2.69
CA ASP A 201 11.02 -7.09 3.11
C ASP A 201 11.79 -5.77 3.11
N TRP A 202 11.50 -4.88 2.17
CA TRP A 202 12.01 -3.51 2.22
C TRP A 202 11.55 -2.79 3.48
N ILE A 203 10.26 -2.80 3.83
CA ILE A 203 9.77 -2.16 5.07
C ILE A 203 10.43 -2.77 6.31
N MET A 204 10.62 -4.10 6.34
CA MET A 204 11.34 -4.77 7.42
C MET A 204 12.81 -4.31 7.54
N SER A 205 13.44 -3.90 6.43
CA SER A 205 14.83 -3.46 6.39
C SER A 205 15.07 -1.99 6.72
N LEU A 206 14.01 -1.17 6.74
CA LEU A 206 14.05 0.24 7.12
C LEU A 206 14.30 0.39 8.63
#